data_AF-A0A7S3IW96-F1
#
_entry.id   AF-A0A7S3IW96-F1
#
_cell.length_a   1.000
_cell.length_b   1.000
_cell.length_c   1.000
_cell.angle_alpha   90.00
_cell.angle_beta   90.00
_cell.angle_gamma   90.00
#
_symmetry.space_group_name_H-M   'P 1'
#
loop_
_entity.id
_entity.type
_entity.pdbx_description
1 polymer ?
#
loop_
_entity_poly.entity_id
_entity_poly.type
_entity_poly.pdbx_seq_one_letter_code
_entity_poly.pdbx_strand_id
1 'polypeptide(L)'
;MSRVDKVIISTAAVMANGGLIAHSGAYQLVMAAQEHSIPVIVVSAMYKLTPMYPFDSMKLNELYSPQTIMGMEEGDNMGNLSAVVPAYDYVPPEYISLYITNQGGFSPNYIYRQFSENYTKEDKLEDEEDM
;
A
#
# COMPACT_ATOMS: atom_id res chain seq x y z
N MET A 1 -8.94 -7.43 -17.31
CA MET A 1 -10.12 -6.74 -16.75
C MET A 1 -10.99 -6.16 -17.87
N SER A 2 -11.69 -6.97 -18.68
CA SER A 2 -12.39 -6.47 -19.87
C SER A 2 -13.81 -5.91 -19.63
N ARG A 3 -14.34 -6.04 -18.41
CA ARG A 3 -15.73 -5.65 -18.04
C ARG A 3 -15.79 -4.83 -16.76
N VAL A 4 -14.68 -4.20 -16.38
CA VAL A 4 -14.57 -3.39 -15.16
C VAL A 4 -14.37 -1.94 -15.58
N ASP A 5 -15.22 -1.04 -15.10
CA ASP A 5 -15.15 0.38 -15.44
C ASP A 5 -14.27 1.19 -14.49
N LYS A 6 -14.19 0.77 -13.22
CA LYS A 6 -13.43 1.44 -12.17
C LYS A 6 -12.94 0.42 -11.15
N VAL A 7 -11.76 0.66 -10.59
CA VAL A 7 -11.22 -0.09 -9.47
C VAL A 7 -11.30 0.78 -8.23
N ILE A 8 -11.94 0.27 -7.18
CA ILE A 8 -12.05 0.96 -5.89
C ILE A 8 -11.36 0.09 -4.84
N ILE A 9 -10.32 0.61 -4.20
CA ILE A 9 -9.56 -0.11 -3.18
C ILE A 9 -9.41 0.72 -1.91
N SER A 10 -9.31 0.03 -0.78
CA SER A 10 -8.85 0.61 0.47
C SER A 10 -7.35 0.42 0.64
N THR A 11 -6.75 1.20 1.52
CA THR A 11 -5.33 1.07 1.88
C THR A 11 -5.16 0.92 3.39
N ALA A 12 -4.06 0.31 3.82
CA ALA A 12 -3.64 0.33 5.22
C ALA A 12 -3.01 1.69 5.57
N ALA A 13 -2.13 2.20 4.70
CA ALA A 13 -1.50 3.51 4.83
C ALA A 13 -1.31 4.21 3.47
N VAL A 14 -1.22 5.54 3.49
CA VAL A 14 -0.81 6.39 2.36
C VAL A 14 0.50 7.03 2.73
N MET A 15 1.54 6.82 1.93
CA MET A 15 2.90 7.29 2.22
C MET A 15 3.13 8.73 1.76
N ALA A 16 4.24 9.33 2.20
CA ALA A 16 4.58 10.72 1.93
C ALA A 16 4.65 11.08 0.44
N ASN A 17 5.09 10.15 -0.40
CA ASN A 17 5.14 10.30 -1.86
C ASN A 17 3.80 10.07 -2.56
N GLY A 18 2.73 9.75 -1.80
CA GLY A 18 1.45 9.30 -2.33
C GLY A 18 1.43 7.81 -2.67
N GLY A 19 2.44 7.02 -2.34
CA GLY A 19 2.34 5.56 -2.46
C GLY A 19 1.33 4.98 -1.45
N LEU A 20 0.96 3.73 -1.62
CA LEU A 20 0.07 3.02 -0.70
C LEU A 20 0.78 1.81 -0.10
N ILE A 21 0.46 1.53 1.15
CA ILE A 21 0.63 0.19 1.72
C ILE A 21 -0.76 -0.44 1.76
N ALA A 22 -1.04 -1.36 0.85
CA ALA A 22 -2.32 -2.03 0.71
C ALA A 22 -2.17 -3.52 1.05
N HIS A 23 -3.28 -4.24 1.27
CA HIS A 23 -3.20 -5.68 1.51
C HIS A 23 -2.60 -6.40 0.30
N SER A 24 -1.91 -7.51 0.55
CA SER A 24 -1.23 -8.28 -0.50
C SER A 24 -2.19 -8.66 -1.64
N GLY A 25 -1.70 -8.57 -2.88
CA GLY A 25 -2.45 -8.73 -4.12
C GLY A 25 -2.98 -7.41 -4.69
N ALA A 26 -3.01 -6.31 -3.92
CA ALA A 26 -3.47 -5.02 -4.41
C ALA A 26 -2.59 -4.48 -5.56
N TYR A 27 -1.27 -4.69 -5.50
CA TYR A 27 -0.38 -4.23 -6.57
C TYR A 27 -0.67 -4.92 -7.90
N GLN A 28 -0.91 -6.24 -7.90
CA GLN A 28 -1.27 -7.00 -9.09
C GLN A 28 -2.59 -6.52 -9.70
N LEU A 29 -3.57 -6.23 -8.84
CA LEU A 29 -4.86 -5.70 -9.25
C LEU A 29 -4.70 -4.30 -9.89
N VAL A 30 -3.89 -3.43 -9.29
CA VAL A 30 -3.63 -2.09 -9.82
C VAL A 30 -2.84 -2.14 -11.15
N MET A 31 -1.86 -3.03 -11.27
CA MET A 31 -1.12 -3.26 -12.53
C MET A 31 -2.05 -3.72 -13.64
N ALA A 32 -2.96 -4.65 -13.36
CA ALA A 32 -3.94 -5.10 -14.34
C ALA A 32 -4.96 -4.00 -14.69
N ALA A 33 -5.30 -3.11 -13.75
CA ALA A 33 -6.16 -1.95 -14.03
C ALA A 33 -5.45 -0.96 -14.98
N GLN A 34 -4.17 -0.70 -14.72
CA GLN A 34 -3.33 0.16 -15.55
C GLN A 34 -3.26 -0.34 -17.00
N GLU A 35 -3.01 -1.63 -17.20
CA GLU A 35 -2.94 -2.24 -18.54
C GLU A 35 -4.26 -2.07 -19.33
N HIS A 36 -5.39 -2.10 -18.63
CA HIS A 36 -6.71 -1.88 -19.22
C HIS A 36 -7.18 -0.42 -19.20
N SER A 37 -6.31 0.53 -18.81
CA SER A 37 -6.64 1.96 -18.69
C SER A 37 -7.86 2.22 -17.79
N ILE A 38 -8.02 1.41 -16.74
CA ILE A 38 -9.11 1.52 -15.77
C ILE A 38 -8.64 2.42 -14.62
N PRO A 39 -9.40 3.48 -14.27
CA PRO A 39 -9.01 4.36 -13.18
C PRO A 39 -9.08 3.65 -11.82
N VAL A 40 -8.04 3.86 -11.02
CA VAL A 40 -7.92 3.33 -9.66
C VAL A 40 -8.25 4.44 -8.66
N ILE A 41 -9.27 4.18 -7.85
CA ILE A 41 -9.77 5.09 -6.82
C ILE A 41 -9.44 4.48 -5.46
N VAL A 42 -8.71 5.24 -4.65
CA VAL A 42 -8.32 4.83 -3.29
C VAL A 42 -9.24 5.51 -2.29
N VAL A 43 -9.95 4.73 -1.50
CA VAL A 43 -10.78 5.24 -0.40
C VAL A 43 -10.01 5.06 0.90
N SER A 44 -9.61 6.16 1.51
CA SER A 44 -8.81 6.15 2.73
C SER A 44 -9.17 7.33 3.63
N ALA A 45 -9.17 7.11 4.95
CA ALA A 45 -9.35 8.19 5.90
C ALA A 45 -8.06 8.99 6.10
N MET A 46 -8.18 10.26 6.47
CA MET A 46 -7.01 11.14 6.61
C MET A 46 -6.00 10.70 7.66
N TYR A 47 -6.42 9.98 8.70
CA TYR A 47 -5.51 9.47 9.73
C TYR A 47 -4.57 8.35 9.23
N LYS A 48 -4.84 7.78 8.04
CA LYS A 48 -3.97 6.78 7.40
C LYS A 48 -2.87 7.40 6.55
N LEU A 49 -2.81 8.73 6.44
CA LEU A 49 -1.65 9.39 5.86
C LEU A 49 -0.46 9.20 6.80
N THR A 50 0.68 8.82 6.26
CA THR A 50 1.89 8.53 7.02
C THR A 50 3.06 9.30 6.41
N PRO A 51 3.74 10.17 7.19
CA PRO A 51 4.82 11.01 6.67
C PRO A 51 6.09 10.24 6.30
N MET A 52 6.10 8.91 6.46
CA MET A 52 7.20 8.04 6.05
C MET A 52 7.31 7.93 4.53
N TYR A 53 8.55 7.83 4.06
CA TYR A 53 8.88 7.63 2.65
C TYR A 53 9.27 6.16 2.39
N PRO A 54 8.79 5.54 1.29
CA PRO A 54 9.10 4.14 0.98
C PRO A 54 10.49 3.95 0.38
N PHE A 55 11.55 4.12 1.17
CA PHE A 55 12.91 3.86 0.71
C PHE A 55 13.14 2.37 0.42
N ASP A 56 12.64 1.50 1.30
CA ASP A 56 12.69 0.06 1.16
C ASP A 56 11.28 -0.53 1.35
N SER A 57 10.61 -0.78 0.23
CA SER A 57 9.24 -1.32 0.23
C SER A 57 9.13 -2.70 0.89
N MET A 58 10.22 -3.46 0.99
CA MET A 58 10.19 -4.80 1.59
C MET A 58 10.19 -4.74 3.12
N LYS A 59 10.84 -3.71 3.70
CA LYS A 59 10.80 -3.44 5.16
C LYS A 59 9.44 -2.96 5.66
N LEU A 60 8.60 -2.43 4.77
CA LEU A 60 7.25 -1.97 5.12
C LEU A 60 6.23 -3.11 5.20
N ASN A 61 6.65 -4.33 4.90
CA ASN A 61 5.79 -5.49 4.88
C ASN A 61 5.83 -6.25 6.20
N GLU A 62 4.67 -6.72 6.62
CA GLU A 62 4.56 -7.67 7.72
C GLU A 62 4.42 -9.07 7.13
N LEU A 63 5.01 -10.08 7.78
CA LEU A 63 4.88 -11.46 7.33
C LEU A 63 3.88 -12.21 8.21
N TYR A 64 2.89 -12.84 7.58
CA TYR A 64 2.00 -13.76 8.26
C TYR A 64 2.64 -15.13 8.45
N SER A 65 2.09 -15.88 9.41
CA SER A 65 2.47 -17.28 9.64
C SER A 65 2.19 -18.11 8.39
N PRO A 66 3.13 -18.94 7.89
CA PRO A 66 2.89 -19.87 6.79
C PRO A 66 1.68 -20.78 6.95
N GLN A 67 1.22 -21.00 8.18
CA GLN A 67 -0.01 -21.74 8.48
C GLN A 67 -1.27 -21.09 7.89
N THR A 68 -1.21 -19.82 7.48
CA THR A 68 -2.33 -19.15 6.78
C THR A 68 -2.56 -19.66 5.37
N ILE A 69 -1.55 -20.27 4.74
CA ILE A 69 -1.63 -20.79 3.37
C ILE A 69 -1.43 -22.31 3.27
N MET A 70 -0.91 -22.95 4.32
CA MET A 70 -0.65 -24.39 4.39
C MET A 70 -1.21 -24.98 5.70
N GLY A 71 -1.88 -26.12 5.59
CA GLY A 71 -2.43 -26.82 6.75
C GLY A 71 -1.34 -27.49 7.59
N MET A 72 -1.60 -27.69 8.90
CA MET A 72 -0.64 -28.38 9.78
C MET A 72 -0.33 -29.82 9.33
N GLU A 73 -1.28 -30.52 8.70
CA GLU A 73 -1.09 -31.89 8.21
C GLU A 73 -0.16 -32.00 6.99
N GLU A 74 0.03 -30.89 6.26
CA GLU A 74 0.92 -30.84 5.10
C GLU A 74 2.39 -30.60 5.54
N GLY A 75 2.60 -30.17 6.79
CA GLY A 75 3.90 -29.78 7.35
C GLY A 75 4.91 -30.90 7.52
N ASP A 76 4.46 -32.16 7.66
CA ASP A 76 5.36 -33.31 7.91
C ASP A 76 6.20 -33.72 6.68
N ASN A 77 5.84 -33.26 5.47
CA ASN A 77 6.58 -33.54 4.23
C ASN A 77 7.45 -32.37 3.72
N MET A 78 7.69 -31.35 4.55
CA MET A 78 8.25 -30.05 4.13
C MET A 78 9.73 -29.82 4.46
N GLY A 79 10.56 -30.87 4.53
CA GLY A 79 11.97 -30.75 4.94
C GLY A 79 12.83 -29.71 4.18
N ASN A 80 12.39 -29.23 3.01
CA ASN A 80 13.06 -28.22 2.19
C ASN A 80 12.17 -27.03 1.74
N LEU A 81 11.00 -26.81 2.34
CA LEU A 81 10.10 -25.72 1.93
C LEU A 81 10.26 -24.50 2.84
N SER A 82 10.57 -23.35 2.25
CA SER A 82 10.49 -22.04 2.92
C SER A 82 9.31 -21.26 2.35
N ALA A 83 8.36 -20.93 3.22
CA ALA A 83 7.16 -20.19 2.85
C ALA A 83 7.25 -18.75 3.38
N VAL A 84 6.98 -17.78 2.52
CA VAL A 84 6.93 -16.36 2.86
C VAL A 84 5.55 -15.84 2.50
N VAL A 85 4.83 -15.29 3.48
CA VAL A 85 3.46 -14.81 3.31
C VAL A 85 3.43 -13.31 3.62
N PRO A 86 3.59 -12.43 2.63
CA PRO A 86 3.46 -10.99 2.84
C PRO A 86 2.02 -10.61 3.18
N ALA A 87 1.84 -9.77 4.17
CA ALA A 87 0.55 -9.21 4.56
C ALA A 87 0.13 -8.06 3.63
N TYR A 88 1.10 -7.26 3.20
CA TYR A 88 0.90 -6.04 2.46
C TYR A 88 1.68 -6.03 1.15
N ASP A 89 1.29 -5.15 0.24
CA ASP A 89 2.04 -4.77 -0.95
C ASP A 89 2.19 -3.25 -0.97
N TYR A 90 3.32 -2.77 -1.46
CA TYR A 90 3.48 -1.37 -1.81
C TYR A 90 2.93 -1.10 -3.21
N VAL A 91 2.03 -0.12 -3.33
CA VAL A 91 1.52 0.37 -4.61
C VAL A 91 2.07 1.77 -4.88
N PRO A 92 2.86 1.96 -5.95
CA PRO A 92 3.37 3.26 -6.32
C PRO A 92 2.27 4.29 -6.70
N PRO A 93 2.49 5.59 -6.46
CA PRO A 93 1.51 6.64 -6.71
C PRO A 93 1.09 6.79 -8.18
N GLU A 94 1.96 6.43 -9.13
CA GLU A 94 1.73 6.59 -10.57
C GLU A 94 0.54 5.78 -11.11
N TYR A 95 0.12 4.74 -10.39
CA TYR A 95 -1.01 3.91 -10.79
C TYR A 95 -2.35 4.37 -10.19
N ILE A 96 -2.36 5.45 -9.42
CA ILE A 96 -3.52 5.90 -8.67
C ILE A 96 -4.12 7.10 -9.38
N SER A 97 -5.43 7.06 -9.60
CA SER A 97 -6.13 8.15 -10.28
C SER A 97 -6.70 9.17 -9.29
N LEU A 98 -7.24 8.72 -8.15
CA LEU A 98 -7.96 9.58 -7.21
C LEU A 98 -7.93 9.02 -5.79
N TYR A 99 -7.72 9.91 -4.82
CA TYR A 99 -7.97 9.64 -3.41
C TYR A 99 -9.32 10.19 -3.00
N ILE A 100 -10.10 9.40 -2.28
CA ILE A 100 -11.32 9.82 -1.60
C ILE A 100 -11.09 9.71 -0.11
N THR A 101 -11.18 10.84 0.59
CA THR A 101 -11.06 10.91 2.05
C THR A 101 -12.26 11.60 2.68
N ASN A 102 -12.27 11.65 4.01
CA ASN A 102 -13.27 12.38 4.78
C ASN A 102 -13.29 13.91 4.53
N GLN A 103 -12.28 14.48 3.87
CA GLN A 103 -12.24 15.90 3.50
C GLN A 103 -12.56 16.16 2.02
N GLY A 104 -12.69 15.10 1.20
CA GLY A 104 -13.03 15.21 -0.21
C GLY A 104 -12.15 14.36 -1.13
N GLY A 105 -12.19 14.68 -2.42
CA GLY A 105 -11.41 14.01 -3.46
C GLY A 105 -10.11 14.75 -3.77
N PHE A 106 -8.98 14.03 -3.81
CA PHE A 106 -7.66 14.59 -4.07
C PHE A 106 -6.91 13.82 -5.16
N SER A 107 -6.24 14.55 -6.05
CA SER A 107 -5.27 13.96 -6.97
C SER A 107 -4.05 13.44 -6.19
N PRO A 108 -3.37 12.38 -6.64
CA PRO A 108 -2.10 11.94 -6.03
C PRO A 108 -1.09 13.07 -5.87
N ASN A 109 -1.01 13.97 -6.85
CA ASN A 109 -0.13 15.14 -6.81
C ASN A 109 -0.49 16.17 -5.73
N TYR A 110 -1.66 16.06 -5.10
CA TYR A 110 -2.09 16.97 -4.03
C TYR A 110 -1.86 16.38 -2.63
N ILE A 111 -1.49 15.10 -2.53
CA ILE A 111 -1.28 14.42 -1.25
C ILE A 111 -0.17 15.08 -0.42
N TYR A 112 0.90 15.60 -1.04
CA TYR A 112 1.96 16.33 -0.32
C TYR A 112 1.40 17.54 0.47
N ARG A 113 0.37 18.21 -0.05
CA ARG A 113 -0.24 19.36 0.61
C ARG A 113 -1.04 18.92 1.82
N GLN A 114 -1.72 17.78 1.73
CA GLN A 114 -2.38 17.17 2.88
C GLN A 114 -1.37 16.81 3.98
N PHE A 115 -0.17 16.35 3.61
CA PHE A 115 0.91 16.17 4.58
C PHE A 115 1.41 17.48 5.20
N SER A 116 1.48 18.58 4.44
CA SER A 116 1.88 19.88 5.00
C SER A 116 0.83 20.52 5.92
N GLU A 117 -0.45 20.22 5.69
CA GLU A 117 -1.56 20.75 6.46
C GLU A 117 -1.79 19.95 7.76
N ASN A 118 -1.47 18.66 7.78
CA ASN A 118 -1.73 17.78 8.92
C ASN A 118 -0.48 17.38 9.73
N TYR A 119 0.74 17.55 9.20
CA TYR A 119 1.99 17.20 9.88
C TYR A 119 2.97 18.38 9.86
N THR A 120 3.66 18.59 10.98
CA THR A 120 4.75 19.56 11.05
C THR A 120 6.01 19.00 10.37
N LYS A 121 7.08 19.80 10.27
CA LYS A 121 8.36 19.30 9.74
C LYS A 121 9.08 18.37 10.72
N GLU A 122 8.87 18.59 12.02
CA GLU A 122 9.47 17.79 13.10
C GLU A 122 8.86 16.38 13.10
N ASP A 123 7.56 16.25 12.82
CA ASP A 123 6.87 14.95 12.72
C ASP A 123 7.27 14.10 11.50
N LYS A 124 8.08 14.63 10.58
CA LYS A 124 8.45 13.98 9.31
C LYS A 124 9.81 13.28 9.36
N LEU A 125 10.55 13.43 10.46
CA LEU A 125 11.91 12.92 10.62
C LEU A 125 11.96 11.98 11.82
N GLU A 126 12.01 10.68 11.56
CA GLU A 126 12.43 9.68 12.57
C GLU A 126 13.54 8.72 12.06
N ASP A 127 14.17 8.97 10.90
CA ASP A 127 15.28 8.15 10.40
C ASP A 127 16.58 8.96 10.21
N GLU A 128 16.96 9.80 11.18
CA GLU A 128 18.34 10.28 11.35
C GLU A 128 19.11 9.49 12.44
N GLU A 129 18.72 8.23 12.71
CA GLU A 129 19.58 7.28 13.42
C GLU A 129 20.19 6.30 12.41
N ASP A 130 21.22 6.75 11.69
CA ASP A 130 22.36 5.93 11.22
C ASP A 130 23.31 6.82 10.38
N MET A 131 24.09 7.65 11.11
CA MET A 131 25.42 8.12 10.67
C MET A 131 26.47 7.08 11.02
#